data_AF-A0A5J4R3P7-F1
#
_entry.id   AF-A0A5J4R3P7-F1
#
_cell.length_a   1.000
_cell.length_b   1.000
_cell.length_c   1.000
_cell.angle_alpha   90.00
_cell.angle_beta   90.00
_cell.angle_gamma   90.00
#
_symmetry.space_group_name_H-M   'P 1'
#
loop_
_entity.id
_entity.type
_entity.pdbx_description
1 polymer ?
#
loop_
_entity_poly.entity_id
_entity_poly.type
_entity_poly.pdbx_seq_one_letter_code
_entity_poly.pdbx_strand_id
1 'polypeptide(L)'
;MLLAGTNIIAAADKLNKIKLDYLYHSLRNPRPEIETRIKQLRIVRHLDVKQYSVLKRQLPYIVCGVFNPPFRRTEHFAYIEYFIADIDKLSEKELSVTEVRAQIEKDERTVMCFLSPGEDGLKVLFRLKERCYDAGIYSLFYKAFIKKFSIQYGLEQVIDAKTCDVCRACFLSIDPDVYFHQEAVSVDMNTYLDVSNTTALFDLKHSLEKEIQVPSMDTSLLSDPESEIINKIKDRLNPDARIKKEKLVYVPQRLNEIIDGLKKYIEKTGVILYEIINIQYGKKLRFKTGIREAEINLFFGRRGFSVVQSPRCGTSEEFNVLIADMIECYLAELV
;
A
#
# COMPACT_ATOMS: atom_id res chain seq x y z
N MET A 1 -19.66 -3.49 -14.14
CA MET A 1 -19.50 -4.87 -13.62
C MET A 1 -18.28 -4.92 -12.73
N LEU A 2 -18.27 -5.77 -11.71
CA LEU A 2 -17.12 -6.00 -10.83
C LEU A 2 -16.66 -7.46 -10.97
N LEU A 3 -15.48 -7.77 -10.45
CA LEU A 3 -14.98 -9.13 -10.33
C LEU A 3 -14.96 -9.54 -8.85
N ALA A 4 -15.22 -10.82 -8.57
CA ALA A 4 -15.25 -11.37 -7.22
C ALA A 4 -14.45 -12.67 -7.10
N GLY A 5 -13.77 -12.83 -5.97
CA GLY A 5 -13.07 -14.05 -5.57
C GLY A 5 -13.59 -14.59 -4.22
N THR A 6 -13.29 -15.86 -3.94
CA THR A 6 -13.79 -16.58 -2.75
C THR A 6 -13.00 -16.29 -1.48
N ASN A 7 -11.67 -16.20 -1.60
CA ASN A 7 -10.72 -15.87 -0.55
C ASN A 7 -9.37 -15.51 -1.21
N ILE A 8 -8.53 -14.75 -0.52
CA ILE A 8 -7.22 -14.35 -1.05
C ILE A 8 -6.17 -15.27 -0.46
N ILE A 9 -6.00 -16.45 -1.07
CA ILE A 9 -5.02 -17.44 -0.63
C ILE A 9 -3.90 -17.58 -1.67
N ALA A 10 -4.19 -17.46 -2.97
CA ALA A 10 -3.19 -17.58 -4.02
C ALA A 10 -3.26 -16.45 -5.07
N ALA A 11 -2.12 -16.20 -5.71
CA ALA A 11 -2.00 -15.22 -6.79
C ALA A 11 -2.67 -15.64 -8.12
N ALA A 12 -3.23 -16.84 -8.18
CA ALA A 12 -3.87 -17.44 -9.35
C ALA A 12 -5.35 -17.78 -9.12
N ASP A 13 -5.97 -17.21 -8.08
CA ASP A 13 -7.39 -17.41 -7.82
C ASP A 13 -8.24 -16.79 -8.94
N LYS A 14 -9.02 -17.63 -9.63
CA LYS A 14 -9.87 -17.22 -10.75
C LYS A 14 -11.02 -16.36 -10.25
N LEU A 15 -11.22 -15.20 -10.88
CA LEU A 15 -12.26 -14.26 -10.55
C LEU A 15 -13.53 -14.51 -11.37
N ASN A 16 -14.69 -14.24 -10.75
CA ASN A 16 -16.00 -14.33 -11.38
C ASN A 16 -16.64 -12.95 -11.54
N LYS A 17 -17.33 -12.74 -12.66
CA LYS A 17 -18.06 -11.48 -12.91
C LYS A 17 -19.29 -11.39 -12.03
N ILE A 18 -19.49 -10.23 -11.40
CA ILE A 18 -20.70 -9.91 -10.63
C ILE A 18 -21.26 -8.54 -11.03
N LYS A 19 -22.57 -8.38 -10.84
CA LYS A 19 -23.28 -7.11 -10.98
C LYS A 19 -23.25 -6.31 -9.66
N LEU A 20 -23.51 -5.00 -9.73
CA LEU A 20 -23.60 -4.15 -8.54
C LEU A 20 -24.77 -4.54 -7.64
N ASP A 21 -25.94 -4.81 -8.22
CA ASP A 21 -27.12 -5.24 -7.45
C ASP A 21 -26.84 -6.53 -6.65
N TYR A 22 -26.06 -7.43 -7.23
CA TYR A 22 -25.63 -8.64 -6.53
C TYR A 22 -24.74 -8.30 -5.32
N LEU A 23 -23.80 -7.35 -5.46
CA LEU A 23 -22.98 -6.88 -4.34
C LEU A 23 -23.86 -6.24 -3.26
N TYR A 24 -24.76 -5.33 -3.65
CA TYR A 24 -25.71 -4.68 -2.74
C TYR A 24 -26.51 -5.70 -1.91
N HIS A 25 -27.14 -6.66 -2.57
CA HIS A 25 -27.91 -7.70 -1.89
C HIS A 25 -27.04 -8.62 -1.03
N SER A 26 -25.80 -8.91 -1.46
CA SER A 26 -24.87 -9.74 -0.70
C SER A 26 -24.34 -9.07 0.57
N LEU A 27 -24.21 -7.74 0.57
CA LEU A 27 -23.82 -6.95 1.75
C LEU A 27 -24.97 -6.88 2.76
N ARG A 28 -26.20 -6.68 2.27
CA ARG A 28 -27.41 -6.52 3.09
C ARG A 28 -27.89 -7.85 3.68
N ASN A 29 -27.90 -8.90 2.85
CA ASN A 29 -28.40 -10.22 3.17
C ASN A 29 -27.37 -11.28 2.73
N PRO A 30 -26.26 -11.42 3.47
CA PRO A 30 -25.21 -12.38 3.16
C PRO A 30 -25.70 -13.82 3.28
N ARG A 31 -24.96 -14.75 2.68
CA ARG A 31 -25.16 -16.18 2.97
C ARG A 31 -24.80 -16.47 4.44
N PRO A 32 -25.47 -17.41 5.12
CA PRO A 32 -25.23 -17.71 6.54
C PRO A 32 -23.75 -18.02 6.88
N GLU A 33 -23.04 -18.66 5.96
CA GLU A 33 -21.61 -18.94 6.11
C GLU A 33 -20.75 -17.66 6.18
N ILE A 34 -21.03 -16.69 5.30
CA ILE A 34 -20.32 -15.40 5.27
C ILE A 34 -20.65 -14.61 6.55
N GLU A 35 -21.92 -14.64 6.98
CA GLU A 35 -22.36 -14.04 8.23
C GLU A 35 -21.61 -14.59 9.45
N THR A 36 -21.46 -15.91 9.51
CA THR A 36 -20.73 -16.58 10.58
C THR A 36 -19.26 -16.17 10.59
N ARG A 37 -18.60 -16.15 9.43
CA ARG A 37 -17.19 -15.75 9.29
C ARG A 37 -16.97 -14.30 9.73
N ILE A 38 -17.86 -13.37 9.36
CA ILE A 38 -17.75 -11.96 9.74
C ILE A 38 -18.02 -11.75 11.23
N LYS A 39 -19.02 -12.44 11.80
CA LYS A 39 -19.26 -12.42 13.25
C LYS A 39 -18.04 -12.90 14.03
N GLN A 40 -17.45 -14.03 13.63
CA GLN A 40 -16.21 -14.53 14.21
C GLN A 40 -15.06 -13.52 14.08
N LEU A 41 -14.91 -12.92 12.89
CA LEU A 41 -13.89 -11.91 12.63
C LEU A 41 -14.01 -10.71 13.58
N ARG A 42 -15.22 -10.20 13.80
CA ARG A 42 -15.50 -9.07 14.71
C ARG A 42 -15.18 -9.38 16.16
N ILE A 43 -15.51 -10.60 16.63
CA ILE A 43 -15.14 -11.06 17.99
C ILE A 43 -13.62 -11.07 18.16
N VAL A 44 -12.89 -11.61 17.19
CA VAL A 44 -11.43 -11.75 17.26
C VAL A 44 -10.70 -10.41 17.16
N ARG A 45 -11.31 -9.39 16.54
CA ARG A 45 -10.71 -8.06 16.32
C ARG A 45 -10.09 -7.45 17.58
N HIS A 46 -10.76 -7.57 18.72
CA HIS A 46 -10.32 -7.00 20.00
C HIS A 46 -9.41 -7.94 20.80
N LEU A 47 -9.31 -9.22 20.40
CA LEU A 47 -8.59 -10.25 21.12
C LEU A 47 -7.20 -10.52 20.51
N ASP A 48 -7.13 -10.61 19.18
CA ASP A 48 -5.91 -10.96 18.45
C ASP A 48 -5.91 -10.36 17.03
N VAL A 49 -5.13 -9.29 16.85
CA VAL A 49 -4.97 -8.58 15.58
C VAL A 49 -4.33 -9.46 14.48
N LYS A 50 -3.45 -10.40 14.86
CA LYS A 50 -2.82 -11.32 13.90
C LYS A 50 -3.85 -12.32 13.39
N GLN A 51 -4.61 -12.92 14.30
CA GLN A 51 -5.67 -13.86 13.93
C GLN A 51 -6.77 -13.17 13.12
N TYR A 52 -7.13 -11.93 13.47
CA TYR A 52 -8.04 -11.11 12.68
C TYR A 52 -7.57 -10.98 11.21
N SER A 53 -6.28 -10.67 11.02
CA SER A 53 -5.71 -10.51 9.68
C SER A 53 -5.74 -11.81 8.86
N VAL A 54 -5.54 -12.96 9.51
CA VAL A 54 -5.64 -14.28 8.86
C VAL A 54 -7.08 -14.59 8.47
N LEU A 55 -8.04 -14.42 9.39
CA LEU A 55 -9.46 -14.67 9.12
C LEU A 55 -10.02 -13.74 8.06
N LYS A 56 -9.62 -12.45 8.04
CA LYS A 56 -10.05 -11.48 7.02
C LYS A 56 -9.70 -11.94 5.61
N ARG A 57 -8.54 -12.60 5.40
CA ARG A 57 -8.12 -13.13 4.09
C ARG A 57 -8.96 -14.31 3.60
N GLN A 58 -9.70 -14.97 4.50
CA GLN A 58 -10.62 -16.05 4.18
C GLN A 58 -12.00 -15.54 3.76
N LEU A 59 -12.25 -14.24 3.84
CA LEU A 59 -13.49 -13.64 3.34
C LEU A 59 -13.48 -13.56 1.81
N PRO A 60 -14.66 -13.68 1.19
CA PRO A 60 -14.85 -13.26 -0.19
C PRO A 60 -14.44 -11.81 -0.38
N TYR A 61 -14.04 -11.48 -1.60
CA TYR A 61 -13.59 -10.14 -1.94
C TYR A 61 -14.04 -9.76 -3.34
N ILE A 62 -14.09 -8.46 -3.59
CA ILE A 62 -14.30 -7.87 -4.90
C ILE A 62 -13.05 -7.14 -5.37
N VAL A 63 -12.92 -7.01 -6.68
CA VAL A 63 -11.90 -6.20 -7.35
C VAL A 63 -12.61 -5.37 -8.41
N CYS A 64 -12.28 -4.09 -8.47
CA CYS A 64 -12.90 -3.19 -9.44
C CYS A 64 -12.22 -3.22 -10.82
N GLY A 65 -10.93 -3.58 -10.86
CA GLY A 65 -10.24 -3.90 -12.09
C GLY A 65 -10.82 -5.16 -12.75
N VAL A 66 -10.98 -5.10 -14.07
CA VAL A 66 -11.35 -6.22 -14.92
C VAL A 66 -10.08 -6.78 -15.55
N PHE A 67 -9.94 -8.11 -15.55
CA PHE A 67 -8.74 -8.79 -16.04
C PHE A 67 -9.08 -9.83 -17.12
N ASN A 68 -8.17 -10.00 -18.07
CA ASN A 68 -8.20 -11.05 -19.08
C ASN A 68 -6.78 -11.61 -19.31
N PRO A 69 -6.48 -12.86 -18.87
CA PRO A 69 -7.35 -13.80 -18.16
C PRO A 69 -7.81 -13.27 -16.78
N PRO A 70 -8.92 -13.80 -16.19
CA PRO A 70 -9.57 -13.22 -15.00
C PRO A 70 -8.81 -13.55 -13.70
N PHE A 71 -7.54 -13.18 -13.64
CA PHE A 71 -6.68 -13.28 -12.45
C PHE A 71 -6.21 -11.88 -12.08
N ARG A 72 -6.11 -11.63 -10.79
CA ARG A 72 -5.75 -10.33 -10.21
C ARG A 72 -4.25 -10.01 -10.39
N ARG A 73 -3.84 -9.77 -11.63
CA ARG A 73 -2.48 -9.43 -12.04
C ARG A 73 -2.51 -8.21 -12.95
N THR A 74 -1.61 -7.25 -12.72
CA THR A 74 -1.55 -6.03 -13.51
C THR A 74 -1.30 -6.33 -14.99
N GLU A 75 -0.52 -7.37 -15.31
CA GLU A 75 -0.29 -7.83 -16.69
C GLU A 75 -1.56 -8.28 -17.41
N HIS A 76 -2.57 -8.74 -16.66
CA HIS A 76 -3.85 -9.16 -17.21
C HIS A 76 -4.88 -8.03 -17.19
N PHE A 77 -4.52 -6.83 -16.73
CA PHE A 77 -5.46 -5.72 -16.58
C PHE A 77 -6.03 -5.34 -17.94
N ALA A 78 -7.36 -5.34 -18.03
CA ALA A 78 -8.09 -4.94 -19.21
C ALA A 78 -8.59 -3.51 -19.07
N TYR A 79 -9.38 -3.23 -18.03
CA TYR A 79 -9.89 -1.90 -17.74
C TYR A 79 -10.47 -1.80 -16.32
N ILE A 80 -10.75 -0.58 -15.87
CA ILE A 80 -11.46 -0.26 -14.63
C ILE A 80 -12.57 0.74 -14.91
N GLU A 81 -13.73 0.51 -14.31
CA GLU A 81 -14.95 1.36 -14.46
C GLU A 81 -15.46 1.86 -13.10
N TYR A 82 -15.16 1.13 -12.03
CA TYR A 82 -15.51 1.48 -10.66
C TYR A 82 -14.23 1.54 -9.83
N PHE A 83 -14.26 2.22 -8.70
CA PHE A 83 -13.16 2.18 -7.73
C PHE A 83 -13.71 2.39 -6.33
N ILE A 84 -12.95 1.93 -5.33
CA ILE A 84 -13.36 1.99 -3.93
C ILE A 84 -12.37 2.87 -3.18
N ALA A 85 -12.88 3.91 -2.52
CA ALA A 85 -12.16 4.58 -1.45
C ALA A 85 -12.31 3.77 -0.16
N ASP A 86 -11.19 3.47 0.49
CA ASP A 86 -11.18 2.77 1.77
C ASP A 86 -10.90 3.74 2.90
N ILE A 87 -11.88 3.90 3.80
CA ILE A 87 -11.79 4.72 5.00
C ILE A 87 -11.79 3.74 6.16
N ASP A 88 -10.70 3.66 6.92
CA ASP A 88 -10.57 2.71 8.03
C ASP A 88 -10.08 3.46 9.28
N LYS A 89 -10.28 2.86 10.46
CA LYS A 89 -9.79 3.36 11.76
C LYS A 89 -10.39 4.72 12.13
N LEU A 90 -11.68 4.91 11.87
CA LEU A 90 -12.38 6.16 12.22
C LEU A 90 -12.34 6.44 13.72
N SER A 91 -12.56 5.41 14.55
CA SER A 91 -12.49 5.52 16.01
C SER A 91 -11.12 5.91 16.55
N GLU A 92 -10.02 5.51 15.91
CA GLU A 92 -8.65 5.93 16.31
C GLU A 92 -8.44 7.45 16.15
N LYS A 93 -9.29 8.11 15.36
CA LYS A 93 -9.24 9.55 15.07
C LYS A 93 -10.44 10.32 15.62
N GLU A 94 -11.18 9.72 16.54
CA GLU A 94 -12.37 10.31 17.17
C GLU A 94 -13.46 10.71 16.16
N LEU A 95 -13.45 10.08 14.98
CA LEU A 95 -14.46 10.31 13.94
C LEU A 95 -15.61 9.32 14.10
N SER A 96 -16.83 9.84 14.07
CA SER A 96 -18.04 9.02 14.11
C SER A 96 -18.31 8.38 12.76
N VAL A 97 -18.43 7.04 12.72
CA VAL A 97 -18.80 6.29 11.51
C VAL A 97 -20.15 6.76 10.95
N THR A 98 -21.12 7.07 11.81
CA THR A 98 -22.45 7.49 11.39
C THR A 98 -22.46 8.89 10.77
N GLU A 99 -21.70 9.82 11.33
CA GLU A 99 -21.60 11.19 10.81
C GLU A 99 -20.86 11.23 9.48
N VAL A 100 -19.71 10.54 9.40
CA VAL A 100 -18.92 10.43 8.16
C VAL A 100 -19.74 9.76 7.07
N ARG A 101 -20.46 8.68 7.39
CA ARG A 101 -21.39 8.03 6.46
C ARG A 101 -22.43 9.01 5.93
N ALA A 102 -23.11 9.74 6.82
CA ALA A 102 -24.18 10.67 6.42
C ALA A 102 -23.67 11.81 5.52
N GLN A 103 -22.40 12.20 5.63
CA GLN A 103 -21.77 13.17 4.73
C GLN A 103 -21.46 12.55 3.36
N ILE A 104 -20.91 11.33 3.34
CA ILE A 104 -20.53 10.62 2.12
C ILE A 104 -21.74 10.20 1.29
N GLU A 105 -22.83 9.76 1.94
CA GLU A 105 -24.07 9.37 1.26
C GLU A 105 -24.81 10.56 0.63
N LYS A 106 -24.47 11.80 1.01
CA LYS A 106 -24.94 13.03 0.35
C LYS A 106 -24.09 13.43 -0.86
N ASP A 107 -22.91 12.83 -1.03
CA ASP A 107 -22.10 13.06 -2.23
C ASP A 107 -22.81 12.38 -3.42
N GLU A 108 -23.21 13.18 -4.41
CA GLU A 108 -23.89 12.71 -5.62
C GLU A 108 -23.07 11.69 -6.42
N ARG A 109 -21.75 11.62 -6.19
CA ARG A 109 -20.84 10.68 -6.85
C ARG A 109 -20.82 9.30 -6.18
N THR A 110 -21.31 9.17 -4.96
CA THR A 110 -21.31 7.92 -4.20
C THR A 110 -22.28 6.92 -4.83
N VAL A 111 -21.75 5.84 -5.39
CA VAL A 111 -22.56 4.73 -5.92
C VAL A 111 -23.02 3.82 -4.79
N MET A 112 -22.13 3.49 -3.87
CA MET A 112 -22.41 2.59 -2.75
C MET A 112 -21.54 2.96 -1.56
N CYS A 113 -22.09 2.93 -0.35
CA CYS A 113 -21.35 3.14 0.89
C CYS A 113 -21.73 2.05 1.89
N PHE A 114 -20.74 1.34 2.42
CA PHE A 114 -20.97 0.26 3.38
C PHE A 114 -19.87 0.13 4.44
N LEU A 115 -20.22 -0.46 5.59
CA LEU A 115 -19.30 -0.72 6.69
C LEU A 115 -18.17 -1.66 6.27
N SER A 116 -16.94 -1.36 6.67
CA SER A 116 -15.83 -2.28 6.53
C SER A 116 -16.02 -3.52 7.44
N PRO A 117 -15.34 -4.67 7.18
CA PRO A 117 -15.58 -5.90 7.94
C PRO A 117 -15.43 -5.76 9.46
N GLY A 118 -14.60 -4.82 9.91
CA GLY A 118 -14.35 -4.54 11.32
C GLY A 118 -15.33 -3.54 11.96
N GLU A 119 -16.25 -2.94 11.20
CA GLU A 119 -17.23 -1.93 11.65
C GLU A 119 -16.65 -0.58 12.10
N ASP A 120 -15.39 -0.30 11.76
CA ASP A 120 -14.69 0.93 12.15
C ASP A 120 -14.13 1.67 10.92
N GLY A 121 -14.90 1.61 9.85
CA GLY A 121 -14.52 2.11 8.56
C GLY A 121 -15.66 1.99 7.57
N LEU A 122 -15.51 2.70 6.46
CA LEU A 122 -16.46 2.74 5.35
C LEU A 122 -15.72 2.43 4.05
N LYS A 123 -16.42 1.74 3.17
CA LYS A 123 -15.97 1.48 1.80
C LYS A 123 -16.93 2.19 0.86
N VAL A 124 -16.37 3.08 0.06
CA VAL A 124 -17.16 3.98 -0.79
C VAL A 124 -16.85 3.68 -2.24
N LEU A 125 -17.83 3.16 -2.95
CA LEU A 125 -17.72 2.84 -4.37
C LEU A 125 -18.11 4.06 -5.21
N PHE A 126 -17.28 4.36 -6.21
CA PHE A 126 -17.50 5.38 -7.21
C PHE A 126 -17.48 4.76 -8.61
N ARG A 127 -18.06 5.47 -9.58
CA ARG A 127 -18.05 5.10 -11.00
C ARG A 127 -17.26 6.13 -11.80
N LEU A 128 -16.40 5.68 -12.69
CA LEU A 128 -15.73 6.53 -13.67
C LEU A 128 -16.67 6.86 -14.82
N LYS A 129 -16.61 8.11 -15.29
CA LYS A 129 -17.34 8.57 -16.49
C LYS A 129 -16.94 7.77 -17.73
N GLU A 130 -15.66 7.46 -17.85
CA GLU A 130 -15.10 6.64 -18.91
C GLU A 130 -14.24 5.51 -18.32
N ARG A 131 -14.16 4.38 -19.03
CA ARG A 131 -13.29 3.28 -18.61
C ARG A 131 -11.83 3.70 -18.75
N CYS A 132 -11.04 3.40 -17.72
CA CYS A 132 -9.60 3.54 -17.78
C CYS A 132 -8.96 2.20 -18.14
N TYR A 133 -8.06 2.22 -19.13
CA TYR A 133 -7.36 1.04 -19.65
C TYR A 133 -5.87 1.01 -19.25
N ASP A 134 -5.38 2.03 -18.53
CA ASP A 134 -3.99 2.14 -18.11
C ASP A 134 -3.88 2.14 -16.57
N ALA A 135 -3.12 1.19 -16.04
CA ALA A 135 -2.96 1.03 -14.60
C ALA A 135 -2.16 2.18 -13.93
N GLY A 136 -1.22 2.79 -14.65
CA GLY A 136 -0.43 3.92 -14.17
C GLY A 136 -1.28 5.19 -14.09
N ILE A 137 -2.02 5.51 -15.15
CA ILE A 137 -2.95 6.64 -15.19
C ILE A 137 -4.01 6.49 -14.09
N TYR A 138 -4.59 5.29 -13.94
CA TYR A 138 -5.51 5.01 -12.84
C TYR A 138 -4.88 5.27 -11.47
N SER A 139 -3.65 4.80 -11.24
CA SER A 139 -2.96 4.98 -9.96
C SER A 139 -2.73 6.46 -9.63
N LEU A 140 -2.32 7.27 -10.61
CA LEU A 140 -2.17 8.73 -10.44
C LEU A 140 -3.52 9.40 -10.15
N PHE A 141 -4.54 9.08 -10.96
CA PHE A 141 -5.89 9.60 -10.76
C PHE A 141 -6.41 9.28 -9.37
N TYR A 142 -6.29 8.03 -8.94
CA TYR A 142 -6.79 7.58 -7.65
C TYR A 142 -6.16 8.38 -6.52
N LYS A 143 -4.83 8.56 -6.54
CA LYS A 143 -4.14 9.37 -5.54
C LYS A 143 -4.64 10.82 -5.53
N ALA A 144 -4.79 11.44 -6.71
CA ALA A 144 -5.29 12.81 -6.83
C ALA A 144 -6.76 12.93 -6.36
N PHE A 145 -7.60 11.96 -6.71
CA PHE A 145 -8.99 11.87 -6.27
C PHE A 145 -9.09 11.75 -4.76
N ILE A 146 -8.41 10.75 -4.18
CA ILE A 146 -8.44 10.48 -2.74
C ILE A 146 -7.94 11.68 -1.95
N LYS A 147 -6.90 12.38 -2.40
CA LYS A 147 -6.43 13.61 -1.77
C LYS A 147 -7.49 14.71 -1.75
N LYS A 148 -8.13 15.00 -2.89
CA LYS A 148 -9.20 16.02 -2.93
C LYS A 148 -10.41 15.60 -2.10
N PHE A 149 -10.80 14.33 -2.21
CA PHE A 149 -11.92 13.75 -1.46
C PHE A 149 -11.66 13.78 0.06
N SER A 150 -10.43 13.48 0.48
CA SER A 150 -10.07 13.48 1.89
C SER A 150 -10.12 14.88 2.48
N ILE A 151 -9.59 15.89 1.78
CA ILE A 151 -9.65 17.29 2.20
C ILE A 151 -11.11 17.78 2.26
N GLN A 152 -11.93 17.41 1.27
CA GLN A 152 -13.34 17.80 1.20
C GLN A 152 -14.14 17.33 2.44
N TYR A 153 -13.80 16.17 2.99
CA TYR A 153 -14.52 15.54 4.09
C TYR A 153 -13.73 15.47 5.42
N GLY A 154 -12.53 16.05 5.49
CA GLY A 154 -11.66 15.99 6.68
C GLY A 154 -11.17 14.58 7.02
N LEU A 155 -10.90 13.74 6.02
CA LEU A 155 -10.57 12.31 6.16
C LEU A 155 -9.10 11.99 5.91
N GLU A 156 -8.22 13.00 5.86
CA GLU A 156 -6.80 12.85 5.50
C GLU A 156 -6.05 11.83 6.36
N GLN A 157 -6.48 11.64 7.61
CA GLN A 157 -5.82 10.74 8.56
C GLN A 157 -6.35 9.29 8.52
N VAL A 158 -7.46 9.03 7.84
CA VAL A 158 -8.19 7.75 7.90
C VAL A 158 -8.40 7.09 6.53
N ILE A 159 -8.16 7.83 5.45
CA ILE A 159 -8.31 7.31 4.09
C ILE A 159 -7.01 6.66 3.59
N ASP A 160 -7.10 5.45 3.05
CA ASP A 160 -5.92 4.71 2.59
C ASP A 160 -5.52 5.09 1.15
N ALA A 161 -4.58 6.02 1.00
CA ALA A 161 -4.02 6.41 -0.31
C ALA A 161 -3.17 5.30 -0.98
N LYS A 162 -2.82 4.22 -0.28
CA LYS A 162 -1.99 3.11 -0.81
C LYS A 162 -2.80 2.06 -1.57
N THR A 163 -4.12 2.17 -1.59
CA THR A 163 -5.06 1.28 -2.30
C THR A 163 -5.21 1.59 -3.79
N CYS A 164 -4.29 2.38 -4.36
CA CYS A 164 -4.34 2.90 -5.72
C CYS A 164 -4.08 1.90 -6.87
N ASP A 165 -3.84 0.60 -6.58
CA ASP A 165 -3.55 -0.39 -7.60
C ASP A 165 -4.82 -1.00 -8.21
N VAL A 166 -4.81 -1.26 -9.52
CA VAL A 166 -5.94 -1.89 -10.24
C VAL A 166 -6.25 -3.31 -9.74
N CYS A 167 -5.28 -3.93 -9.07
CA CYS A 167 -5.38 -5.25 -8.46
C CYS A 167 -5.93 -5.20 -7.03
N ARG A 168 -6.33 -4.04 -6.50
CA ARG A 168 -6.72 -3.92 -5.09
C ARG A 168 -7.99 -4.72 -4.80
N ALA A 169 -7.87 -5.63 -3.84
CA ALA A 169 -9.01 -6.39 -3.34
C ALA A 169 -9.69 -5.67 -2.19
N CYS A 170 -11.02 -5.69 -2.20
CA CYS A 170 -11.88 -5.19 -1.17
C CYS A 170 -12.67 -6.37 -0.57
N PHE A 171 -12.42 -6.72 0.68
CA PHE A 171 -13.12 -7.82 1.34
C PHE A 171 -14.59 -7.48 1.56
N LEU A 172 -15.45 -8.44 1.30
CA LEU A 172 -16.89 -8.34 1.54
C LEU A 172 -17.16 -8.18 3.05
N SER A 173 -18.14 -7.35 3.36
CA SER A 173 -18.61 -7.07 4.72
C SER A 173 -20.10 -7.41 4.85
N ILE A 174 -20.69 -7.06 5.99
CA ILE A 174 -22.13 -7.12 6.22
C ILE A 174 -22.58 -5.76 6.72
N ASP A 175 -23.57 -5.24 6.04
CA ASP A 175 -24.14 -3.95 6.31
C ASP A 175 -25.62 -3.93 5.89
N PRO A 176 -26.56 -4.12 6.84
CA PRO A 176 -28.00 -4.02 6.58
C PRO A 176 -28.43 -2.64 6.05
N ASP A 177 -27.65 -1.62 6.35
CA ASP A 177 -27.88 -0.20 6.05
C ASP A 177 -26.96 0.28 4.92
N VAL A 178 -26.48 -0.63 4.07
CA VAL A 178 -25.71 -0.28 2.87
C VAL A 178 -26.49 0.72 2.03
N TYR A 179 -25.85 1.85 1.73
CA TYR A 179 -26.36 2.84 0.79
C TYR A 179 -26.06 2.41 -0.63
N PHE A 180 -27.02 2.59 -1.54
CA PHE A 180 -26.84 2.33 -2.97
C PHE A 180 -27.64 3.33 -3.81
N HIS A 181 -26.93 4.00 -4.73
CA HIS A 181 -27.50 4.93 -5.68
C HIS A 181 -26.99 4.60 -7.10
N GLN A 182 -27.86 3.97 -7.89
CA GLN A 182 -27.51 3.46 -9.21
C GLN A 182 -27.19 4.56 -10.24
N GLU A 183 -27.84 5.72 -10.12
CA GLU A 183 -27.71 6.87 -11.02
C GLU A 183 -26.72 7.92 -10.49
N ALA A 184 -25.77 7.51 -9.65
CA ALA A 184 -24.75 8.40 -9.11
C ALA A 184 -23.93 9.09 -10.21
N VAL A 185 -23.58 10.34 -9.95
CA VAL A 185 -22.77 11.16 -10.85
C VAL A 185 -21.40 10.52 -11.05
N SER A 186 -21.05 10.30 -12.31
CA SER A 186 -19.79 9.63 -12.65
C SER A 186 -18.60 10.58 -12.49
N VAL A 187 -17.48 10.07 -11.98
CA VAL A 187 -16.24 10.81 -11.77
C VAL A 187 -15.46 10.92 -13.08
N ASP A 188 -15.18 12.15 -13.53
CA ASP A 188 -14.38 12.42 -14.71
C ASP A 188 -12.89 12.53 -14.34
N MET A 189 -12.07 11.58 -14.82
CA MET A 189 -10.64 11.55 -14.52
C MET A 189 -9.90 12.79 -15.03
N ASN A 190 -10.39 13.42 -16.12
CA ASN A 190 -9.75 14.59 -16.72
C ASN A 190 -9.83 15.84 -15.82
N THR A 191 -10.72 15.84 -14.82
CA THR A 191 -10.80 16.90 -13.81
C THR A 191 -9.69 16.80 -12.74
N TYR A 192 -8.95 15.70 -12.74
CA TYR A 192 -7.84 15.42 -11.82
C TYR A 192 -6.51 15.27 -12.55
N LEU A 193 -6.52 14.81 -13.80
CA LEU A 193 -5.34 14.58 -14.61
C LEU A 193 -5.45 15.33 -15.94
N ASP A 194 -4.40 16.06 -16.29
CA ASP A 194 -4.22 16.50 -17.67
C ASP A 194 -3.47 15.42 -18.44
N VAL A 195 -4.21 14.47 -19.01
CA VAL A 195 -3.64 13.31 -19.72
C VAL A 195 -2.96 13.74 -21.02
N SER A 196 -3.28 14.93 -21.54
CA SER A 196 -2.69 15.47 -22.77
C SER A 196 -1.29 16.05 -22.53
N ASN A 197 -0.97 16.39 -21.29
CA ASN A 197 0.28 17.04 -20.90
C ASN A 197 1.18 16.09 -20.10
N THR A 198 2.10 15.44 -20.79
CA THR A 198 3.04 14.49 -20.18
C THR A 198 3.86 15.10 -19.05
N THR A 199 4.29 16.37 -19.20
CA THR A 199 5.08 17.07 -18.19
C THR A 199 4.27 17.27 -16.91
N ALA A 200 3.01 17.71 -17.03
CA ALA A 200 2.12 17.88 -15.89
C ALA A 200 1.86 16.56 -15.15
N LEU A 201 1.75 15.43 -15.86
CA LEU A 201 1.64 14.11 -15.24
C LEU A 201 2.89 13.71 -14.46
N PHE A 202 4.09 13.97 -15.00
CA PHE A 202 5.34 13.70 -14.29
C PHE A 202 5.49 14.57 -13.04
N ASP A 203 5.17 15.86 -13.13
CA ASP A 203 5.22 16.77 -11.99
C ASP A 203 4.22 16.38 -10.91
N LEU A 204 3.00 15.99 -11.30
CA LEU A 204 1.99 15.48 -10.38
C LEU A 204 2.43 14.17 -9.71
N LYS A 205 3.01 13.24 -10.48
CA LYS A 205 3.55 12.00 -9.92
C LYS A 205 4.61 12.30 -8.86
N HIS A 206 5.55 13.18 -9.19
CA HIS A 206 6.65 13.54 -8.31
C HIS A 206 6.19 14.29 -7.05
N SER A 207 5.19 15.17 -7.16
CA SER A 207 4.61 15.86 -6.00
C SER A 207 3.91 14.88 -5.06
N LEU A 208 3.10 13.96 -5.59
CA LEU A 208 2.42 12.93 -4.82
C LEU A 208 3.41 11.96 -4.16
N GLU A 209 4.51 11.62 -4.84
CA GLU A 209 5.57 10.76 -4.26
C GLU A 209 6.34 11.45 -3.13
N LYS A 210 6.64 12.76 -3.27
CA LYS A 210 7.27 13.56 -2.20
C LYS A 210 6.41 13.68 -0.96
N GLU A 211 5.10 13.88 -1.12
CA GLU A 211 4.16 13.96 0.00
C GLU A 211 4.04 12.64 0.76
N ILE A 212 4.13 11.49 0.07
CA ILE A 212 4.18 10.16 0.70
C ILE A 212 5.52 9.93 1.44
N GLN A 213 6.58 10.64 1.07
CA GLN A 213 7.93 10.54 1.65
C GLN A 213 8.23 11.59 2.75
N VAL A 214 7.25 12.41 3.16
CA VAL A 214 7.44 13.29 4.33
C VAL A 214 7.55 12.42 5.59
N PRO A 215 8.51 12.68 6.49
CA PRO A 215 8.90 11.75 7.54
C PRO A 215 7.74 11.49 8.49
N SER A 216 7.60 10.24 8.92
CA SER A 216 7.03 9.95 10.24
C SER A 216 7.65 10.92 11.25
N MET A 217 6.86 11.88 11.74
CA MET A 217 7.28 12.71 12.86
C MET A 217 7.68 11.79 14.01
N ASP A 218 8.86 12.07 14.55
CA ASP A 218 9.39 11.49 15.76
C ASP A 218 8.30 11.42 16.84
N THR A 219 7.84 10.22 17.16
CA THR A 219 7.07 9.93 18.38
C THR A 219 8.00 9.75 19.59
N SER A 220 9.17 10.37 19.59
CA SER A 220 9.97 10.53 20.80
C SER A 220 9.50 11.76 21.55
N LEU A 221 9.04 11.55 22.78
CA LEU A 221 8.61 12.54 23.79
C LEU A 221 7.10 12.76 23.87
N LEU A 222 6.37 11.75 24.33
CA LEU A 222 5.31 11.90 25.34
C LEU A 222 5.30 10.58 26.13
N SER A 223 5.85 10.59 27.34
CA SER A 223 5.77 9.46 28.26
C SER A 223 4.33 9.34 28.75
N ASP A 224 3.59 8.40 28.18
CA ASP A 224 2.27 8.01 28.66
C ASP A 224 2.43 7.27 30.01
N PRO A 225 1.84 7.77 31.12
CA PRO A 225 1.97 7.16 32.45
C PRO A 225 1.54 5.68 32.49
N GLU A 226 0.69 5.23 31.55
CA GLU A 226 0.29 3.83 31.45
C GLU A 226 1.42 2.90 30.97
N SER A 227 2.31 3.42 30.13
CA SER A 227 3.42 2.63 29.56
C SER A 227 4.49 2.27 30.59
N GLU A 228 4.73 3.13 31.59
CA GLU A 228 5.63 2.81 32.71
C GLU A 228 5.05 1.74 33.64
N ILE A 229 3.73 1.76 33.88
CA ILE A 229 3.06 0.77 34.71
C ILE A 229 3.06 -0.60 34.01
N ILE A 230 2.79 -0.62 32.71
CA ILE A 230 2.83 -1.84 31.89
C ILE A 230 4.26 -2.41 31.81
N ASN A 231 5.29 -1.57 31.72
CA ASN A 231 6.68 -2.03 31.73
C ASN A 231 7.08 -2.58 33.11
N LYS A 232 6.66 -1.95 34.22
CA LYS A 232 6.86 -2.50 35.57
C LYS A 232 6.15 -3.84 35.79
N ILE A 233 4.98 -4.04 35.19
CA ILE A 233 4.23 -5.32 35.24
C ILE A 233 4.96 -6.39 34.39
N LYS A 234 5.44 -6.04 33.21
CA LYS A 234 6.19 -6.93 32.32
C LYS A 234 7.51 -7.38 32.93
N ASP A 235 8.24 -6.48 33.58
CA ASP A 235 9.51 -6.79 34.26
C ASP A 235 9.31 -7.71 35.47
N ARG A 236 8.15 -7.61 36.16
CA ARG A 236 7.80 -8.51 37.27
C ARG A 236 7.36 -9.90 36.82
N LEU A 237 6.72 -10.01 35.65
CA LEU A 237 6.14 -11.25 35.14
C LEU A 237 7.15 -12.14 34.41
N ASN A 238 8.24 -11.58 33.87
CA ASN A 238 9.22 -12.37 33.12
C ASN A 238 10.64 -11.76 33.11
N PRO A 239 11.42 -11.95 34.19
CA PRO A 239 12.76 -11.35 34.31
C PRO A 239 13.77 -11.83 33.24
N ASP A 240 13.52 -12.96 32.58
CA ASP A 240 14.41 -13.56 31.57
C ASP A 240 13.87 -13.47 30.12
N ALA A 241 12.81 -12.69 29.88
CA ALA A 241 12.30 -12.48 28.52
C ALA A 241 13.31 -11.70 27.67
N ARG A 242 14.03 -12.40 26.79
CA ARG A 242 14.83 -11.76 25.73
C ARG A 242 13.93 -10.93 24.81
N ILE A 243 13.88 -9.63 25.06
CA ILE A 243 13.26 -8.63 24.20
C ILE A 243 13.94 -8.72 22.82
N LYS A 244 13.22 -9.20 21.79
CA LYS A 244 13.61 -8.92 20.40
C LYS A 244 13.34 -7.43 20.15
N LYS A 245 14.34 -6.60 20.46
CA LYS A 245 14.35 -5.19 20.05
C LYS A 245 14.22 -5.15 18.52
N GLU A 246 13.26 -4.38 18.01
CA GLU A 246 13.34 -3.91 16.63
C GLU A 246 14.72 -3.28 16.46
N LYS A 247 15.53 -3.84 15.56
CA LYS A 247 16.87 -3.34 15.33
C LYS A 247 16.73 -1.96 14.70
N LEU A 248 17.03 -0.92 15.48
CA LEU A 248 17.31 0.41 14.95
C LEU A 248 18.43 0.25 13.92
N VAL A 249 18.07 0.32 12.63
CA VAL A 249 19.01 0.19 11.53
C VAL A 249 19.85 1.45 11.48
N TYR A 250 21.03 1.39 12.09
CA TYR A 250 21.99 2.49 12.05
C TYR A 250 22.72 2.49 10.70
N VAL A 251 22.56 3.56 9.92
CA VAL A 251 23.30 3.79 8.67
C VAL A 251 24.27 4.96 8.87
N PRO A 252 25.59 4.75 8.72
CA PRO A 252 26.58 5.82 8.80
C PRO A 252 26.31 6.97 7.81
N GLN A 253 26.45 8.22 8.26
CA GLN A 253 26.20 9.41 7.45
C GLN A 253 27.08 9.48 6.19
N ARG A 254 28.32 9.00 6.28
CA ARG A 254 29.25 8.94 5.13
C ARG A 254 28.69 8.11 3.96
N LEU A 255 27.86 7.09 4.23
CA LEU A 255 27.15 6.35 3.18
C LEU A 255 26.04 7.17 2.53
N ASN A 256 25.40 8.10 3.23
CA ASN A 256 24.41 8.98 2.60
C ASN A 256 25.11 9.99 1.67
N GLU A 257 26.29 10.47 2.05
CA GLU A 257 27.05 11.48 1.30
C GLU A 257 27.61 10.94 -0.03
N ILE A 258 28.08 9.69 -0.06
CA ILE A 258 28.71 9.12 -1.27
C ILE A 258 27.71 8.55 -2.28
N ILE A 259 26.45 8.32 -1.89
CA ILE A 259 25.48 7.58 -2.72
C ILE A 259 25.12 8.35 -3.99
N ASP A 260 24.95 9.67 -3.90
CA ASP A 260 24.63 10.49 -5.07
C ASP A 260 25.80 10.57 -6.05
N GLY A 261 27.04 10.57 -5.54
CA GLY A 261 28.25 10.51 -6.35
C GLY A 261 28.44 9.14 -7.01
N LEU A 262 28.24 8.07 -6.24
CA LEU A 262 28.33 6.68 -6.71
C LEU A 262 27.29 6.42 -7.81
N LYS A 263 26.05 6.90 -7.61
CA LYS A 263 24.98 6.80 -8.60
C LYS A 263 25.40 7.43 -9.93
N LYS A 264 25.90 8.67 -9.89
CA LYS A 264 26.38 9.38 -11.10
C LYS A 264 27.56 8.69 -11.76
N TYR A 265 28.46 8.08 -10.99
CA TYR A 265 29.61 7.35 -11.52
C TYR A 265 29.17 6.10 -12.28
N ILE A 266 28.26 5.31 -11.71
CA ILE A 266 27.77 4.06 -12.32
C ILE A 266 26.86 4.35 -13.52
N GLU A 267 26.00 5.37 -13.44
CA GLU A 267 25.08 5.73 -14.54
C GLU A 267 25.80 6.18 -15.82
N LYS A 268 27.07 6.65 -15.74
CA LYS A 268 27.89 6.95 -16.93
C LYS A 268 28.18 5.73 -17.80
N THR A 269 28.11 4.52 -17.23
CA THR A 269 28.33 3.26 -17.95
C THR A 269 27.06 2.67 -18.57
N GLY A 270 25.91 3.35 -18.41
CA GLY A 270 24.62 2.87 -18.90
C GLY A 270 23.89 1.93 -17.94
N VAL A 271 24.39 1.76 -16.71
CA VAL A 271 23.76 0.96 -15.65
C VAL A 271 22.85 1.84 -14.78
N ILE A 272 21.64 1.37 -14.47
CA ILE A 272 20.65 2.12 -13.70
C ILE A 272 20.58 1.58 -12.26
N LEU A 273 20.85 2.43 -11.27
CA LEU A 273 20.55 2.17 -9.85
C LEU A 273 19.07 2.47 -9.58
N TYR A 274 18.26 1.43 -9.38
CA TYR A 274 16.80 1.58 -9.29
C TYR A 274 16.24 1.46 -7.86
N GLU A 275 17.01 0.92 -6.91
CA GLU A 275 16.54 0.76 -5.53
C GLU A 275 17.71 0.83 -4.53
N ILE A 276 17.47 1.50 -3.39
CA ILE A 276 18.41 1.64 -2.27
C ILE A 276 17.67 1.31 -0.98
N ILE A 277 18.16 0.33 -0.23
CA ILE A 277 17.56 -0.15 1.02
C ILE A 277 18.56 0.04 2.16
N ASN A 278 18.16 0.69 3.25
CA ASN A 278 19.01 0.84 4.44
C ASN A 278 19.11 -0.50 5.19
N ILE A 279 20.33 -0.93 5.49
CA ILE A 279 20.64 -2.15 6.26
C ILE A 279 21.58 -1.80 7.42
N GLN A 280 21.70 -2.69 8.41
CA GLN A 280 22.52 -2.41 9.60
C GLN A 280 23.98 -2.11 9.17
N TYR A 281 24.47 -0.90 9.49
CA TYR A 281 25.79 -0.39 9.11
C TYR A 281 26.04 -0.25 7.59
N GLY A 282 24.99 -0.27 6.76
CA GLY A 282 25.15 -0.31 5.31
C GLY A 282 23.94 0.13 4.49
N LYS A 283 24.10 0.08 3.16
CA LYS A 283 23.04 0.24 2.17
C LYS A 283 23.10 -0.90 1.17
N LYS A 284 21.96 -1.48 0.87
CA LYS A 284 21.78 -2.43 -0.23
C LYS A 284 21.37 -1.67 -1.48
N LEU A 285 22.09 -1.88 -2.56
CA LEU A 285 21.96 -1.19 -3.84
C LEU A 285 21.56 -2.20 -4.90
N ARG A 286 20.53 -1.87 -5.70
CA ARG A 286 20.08 -2.72 -6.81
C ARG A 286 20.23 -2.02 -8.15
N PHE A 287 20.87 -2.72 -9.08
CA PHE A 287 21.25 -2.21 -10.38
C PHE A 287 20.61 -3.04 -11.48
N LYS A 288 20.32 -2.40 -12.62
CA LYS A 288 19.82 -3.07 -13.82
C LYS A 288 20.47 -2.52 -15.08
N THR A 289 20.71 -3.41 -16.05
CA THR A 289 21.07 -3.05 -17.42
C THR A 289 20.40 -4.03 -18.39
N GLY A 290 19.49 -3.54 -19.23
CA GLY A 290 18.65 -4.38 -20.08
C GLY A 290 17.90 -5.44 -19.26
N ILE A 291 18.25 -6.71 -19.46
CA ILE A 291 17.68 -7.88 -18.76
C ILE A 291 18.51 -8.37 -17.56
N ARG A 292 19.69 -7.78 -17.31
CA ARG A 292 20.60 -8.19 -16.23
C ARG A 292 20.35 -7.35 -14.97
N GLU A 293 20.27 -8.01 -13.83
CA GLU A 293 20.11 -7.39 -12.51
C GLU A 293 21.29 -7.75 -11.59
N ALA A 294 21.69 -6.79 -10.75
CA ALA A 294 22.72 -6.95 -9.73
C ALA A 294 22.27 -6.38 -8.37
N GLU A 295 22.71 -6.98 -7.28
CA GLU A 295 22.40 -6.56 -5.91
C GLU A 295 23.67 -6.57 -5.05
N ILE A 296 24.07 -5.39 -4.57
CA ILE A 296 25.30 -5.19 -3.80
C ILE A 296 24.98 -4.59 -2.44
N ASN A 297 25.58 -5.11 -1.38
CA ASN A 297 25.54 -4.53 -0.05
C ASN A 297 26.82 -3.72 0.19
N LEU A 298 26.66 -2.43 0.47
CA LEU A 298 27.73 -1.50 0.79
C LEU A 298 27.71 -1.18 2.28
N PHE A 299 28.76 -1.51 2.99
CA PHE A 299 28.92 -1.24 4.42
C PHE A 299 29.97 -0.16 4.66
N PHE A 300 29.87 0.53 5.80
CA PHE A 300 30.89 1.46 6.25
C PHE A 300 31.19 1.24 7.75
N GLY A 301 32.44 0.97 8.07
CA GLY A 301 32.89 0.66 9.43
C GLY A 301 34.31 1.12 9.73
N ARG A 302 34.89 0.63 10.83
CA ARG A 302 36.22 1.05 11.31
C ARG A 302 37.37 0.83 10.31
N ARG A 303 37.21 -0.10 9.36
CA ARG A 303 38.21 -0.41 8.31
C ARG A 303 37.90 0.27 6.97
N GLY A 304 36.96 1.21 6.93
CA GLY A 304 36.52 1.88 5.69
C GLY A 304 35.28 1.24 5.07
N PHE A 305 35.14 1.38 3.76
CA PHE A 305 34.03 0.80 3.01
C PHE A 305 34.22 -0.70 2.78
N SER A 306 33.12 -1.45 2.70
CA SER A 306 33.15 -2.86 2.32
C SER A 306 32.01 -3.17 1.36
N VAL A 307 32.34 -3.82 0.25
CA VAL A 307 31.42 -4.15 -0.83
C VAL A 307 31.18 -5.66 -0.79
N VAL A 308 29.92 -6.08 -0.71
CA VAL A 308 29.56 -7.50 -0.60
C VAL A 308 28.44 -7.82 -1.58
N GLN A 309 28.69 -8.80 -2.47
CA GLN A 309 27.69 -9.29 -3.42
C GLN A 309 26.58 -10.05 -2.67
N SER A 310 25.32 -9.83 -3.05
CA SER A 310 24.19 -10.50 -2.43
C SER A 310 23.98 -11.90 -3.04
N PRO A 311 23.74 -12.96 -2.23
CA PRO A 311 23.62 -14.34 -2.71
C PRO A 311 22.23 -14.68 -3.32
N ARG A 312 21.52 -13.69 -3.86
CA ARG A 312 20.11 -13.86 -4.28
C ARG A 312 20.01 -14.63 -5.60
N CYS A 313 19.19 -15.68 -5.64
CA CYS A 313 18.77 -16.31 -6.91
C CYS A 313 17.94 -15.34 -7.75
N GLY A 314 18.44 -14.98 -8.93
CA GLY A 314 17.79 -14.05 -9.87
C GLY A 314 18.68 -12.92 -10.39
N THR A 315 19.85 -12.69 -9.78
CA THR A 315 20.87 -11.76 -10.29
C THR A 315 21.90 -12.49 -11.16
N SER A 316 22.50 -11.78 -12.13
CA SER A 316 23.60 -12.34 -12.92
C SER A 316 24.89 -12.31 -12.10
N GLU A 317 25.53 -13.47 -11.90
CA GLU A 317 26.77 -13.61 -11.13
C GLU A 317 27.91 -12.75 -11.71
N GLU A 318 28.09 -12.80 -13.02
CA GLU A 318 29.03 -11.95 -13.77
C GLU A 318 28.74 -10.45 -13.55
N PHE A 319 27.47 -10.05 -13.56
CA PHE A 319 27.09 -8.65 -13.40
C PHE A 319 27.26 -8.16 -11.95
N ASN A 320 27.04 -9.02 -10.95
CA ASN A 320 27.34 -8.70 -9.55
C ASN A 320 28.83 -8.44 -9.34
N VAL A 321 29.72 -9.24 -9.96
CA VAL A 321 31.17 -9.03 -9.89
C VAL A 321 31.55 -7.69 -10.50
N LEU A 322 31.11 -7.41 -11.73
CA LEU A 322 31.44 -6.16 -12.42
C LEU A 322 30.97 -4.92 -11.66
N ILE A 323 29.76 -4.95 -11.08
CA ILE A 323 29.24 -3.82 -10.30
C ILE A 323 29.96 -3.69 -8.96
N ALA A 324 30.32 -4.80 -8.31
CA ALA A 324 31.13 -4.76 -7.09
C ALA A 324 32.48 -4.09 -7.36
N ASP A 325 33.19 -4.51 -8.42
CA ASP A 325 34.49 -3.96 -8.81
C ASP A 325 34.39 -2.46 -9.14
N MET A 326 33.35 -2.04 -9.87
CA MET A 326 33.11 -0.62 -10.16
C MET A 326 32.87 0.21 -8.90
N ILE A 327 32.13 -0.33 -7.93
CA ILE A 327 31.92 0.34 -6.64
C ILE A 327 33.25 0.41 -5.88
N GLU A 328 34.06 -0.66 -5.88
CA GLU A 328 35.38 -0.65 -5.24
C GLU A 328 36.33 0.37 -5.87
N CYS A 329 36.37 0.49 -7.21
CA CYS A 329 37.15 1.51 -7.90
C CYS A 329 36.73 2.93 -7.49
N TYR A 330 35.42 3.20 -7.48
CA TYR A 330 34.90 4.50 -7.04
C TYR A 330 35.26 4.82 -5.58
N LEU A 331 35.21 3.82 -4.71
CA LEU A 331 35.54 4.00 -3.29
C LEU A 331 37.04 4.18 -3.07
N ALA A 332 37.89 3.58 -3.91
CA ALA A 332 39.34 3.77 -3.88
C ALA A 332 39.76 5.20 -4.28
N GLU A 333 38.96 5.89 -5.10
CA GLU A 333 39.15 7.30 -5.46
C GLU A 333 38.72 8.28 -4.34
N LEU A 334 38.00 7.80 -3.32
CA LEU A 334 37.45 8.59 -2.20
C LEU A 334 38.22 8.46 -0.87
N VAL A 335 39.22 7.58 -0.82
CA VAL A 335 40.18 7.41 0.29
C VAL A 335 41.43 8.20 -0.02
#